data_AF-A0A164NBZ4-F1
#
_entry.id   AF-A0A164NBZ4-F1
#
_cell.length_a   1.000
_cell.length_b   1.000
_cell.length_c   1.000
_cell.angle_alpha   90.00
_cell.angle_beta   90.00
_cell.angle_gamma   90.00
#
_symmetry.space_group_name_H-M   'P 1'
#
loop_
_entity.id
_entity.type
_entity.pdbx_description
1 polymer ?
#
loop_
_entity_poly.entity_id
_entity_poly.type
_entity_poly.pdbx_seq_one_letter_code
_entity_poly.pdbx_strand_id
1 'polypeptide(L)' 'MLFLPPYSPDLNPIEEAFSSVKAWLRRNYARCRDSDYPELELYEACAQVTGEKAIKWFGHSG' A
#
# COMPACT_ATOMS: atom_id res chain seq x y z
N MET A 1 13.39 14.68 13.81
CA MET A 1 12.50 13.62 14.33
C MET A 1 11.15 14.28 14.56
N LEU A 2 10.14 13.97 13.74
CA LEU A 2 8.78 14.50 13.92
C LEU A 2 8.01 13.54 14.84
N PHE A 3 7.50 14.05 15.95
CA PHE A 3 6.63 13.32 16.86
C PHE A 3 5.23 13.24 16.26
N LEU A 4 4.72 12.02 16.03
CA LEU A 4 3.28 11.83 15.79
C LEU A 4 2.54 11.86 17.13
N PRO A 5 1.53 12.71 17.31
CA PRO A 5 0.60 12.58 18.42
C PRO A 5 -0.18 11.26 18.31
N PRO A 6 -0.75 10.74 19.42
CA PRO A 6 -1.42 9.45 19.43
C PRO A 6 -2.66 9.47 18.52
N TYR A 7 -2.69 8.53 17.56
CA TYR A 7 -3.77 8.25 16.61
C TYR A 7 -4.20 9.42 15.71
N SER A 8 -3.33 9.79 14.78
CA SER A 8 -3.74 10.47 13.53
C SER A 8 -3.70 9.49 12.35
N PRO A 9 -4.69 8.59 12.19
CA PRO A 9 -4.77 7.68 11.05
C PRO A 9 -4.86 8.41 9.70
N ASP A 10 -5.38 9.65 9.68
CA ASP A 10 -5.53 10.45 8.46
C ASP A 10 -4.25 11.15 7.98
N LEU A 11 -3.17 11.16 8.79
CA LEU A 11 -1.92 11.86 8.47
C LEU A 11 -0.75 10.90 8.18
N ASN A 12 -1.03 9.63 7.93
CA ASN A 12 0.01 8.66 7.63
C ASN A 12 -0.06 8.18 6.18
N PRO A 13 0.88 8.58 5.31
CA PRO A 13 1.00 8.09 3.92
C PRO A 13 1.04 6.56 3.81
N ILE A 14 1.27 5.86 4.93
CA ILE A 14 1.19 4.41 5.02
C ILE A 14 -0.20 3.87 4.65
N GLU A 15 -1.29 4.61 4.93
CA GLU A 15 -2.65 4.16 4.63
C GLU A 15 -2.91 4.10 3.12
N GLU A 16 -2.37 5.05 2.37
CA GLU A 16 -2.41 5.07 0.91
C GLU A 16 -1.57 3.93 0.31
N ALA A 17 -0.40 3.66 0.89
CA ALA A 17 0.43 2.52 0.51
C ALA A 17 -0.31 1.19 0.72
N PHE A 18 -0.89 0.96 1.90
CA PHE A 18 -1.70 -0.23 2.18
C PHE A 18 -2.92 -0.32 1.28
N SER A 19 -3.56 0.81 0.97
CA SER A 19 -4.71 0.86 0.06
C SER A 19 -4.33 0.46 -1.36
N SER A 20 -3.18 0.92 -1.88
CA SER A 20 -2.65 0.50 -3.19
C SER A 20 -2.39 -1.01 -3.26
N VAL A 21 -1.77 -1.58 -2.21
CA VAL A 21 -1.51 -3.03 -2.13
C VAL A 21 -2.82 -3.82 -2.09
N LYS A 22 -3.75 -3.45 -1.20
CA LYS A 22 -5.08 -4.10 -1.10
C LYS A 22 -5.87 -3.99 -2.42
N ALA A 23 -5.79 -2.86 -3.11
CA ALA A 23 -6.48 -2.65 -4.38
C ALA A 23 -5.94 -3.55 -5.49
N TRP A 24 -4.63 -3.81 -5.51
CA TRP A 24 -4.07 -4.76 -6.46
C TRP A 24 -4.46 -6.20 -6.11
N LEU A 25 -4.42 -6.59 -4.84
CA LEU A 25 -4.82 -7.94 -4.40
C LEU A 25 -6.30 -8.22 -4.73
N ARG A 26 -7.18 -7.24 -4.53
CA ARG A 26 -8.61 -7.37 -4.89
C ARG A 26 -8.82 -7.53 -6.39
N ARG A 27 -8.08 -6.79 -7.22
CA ARG A 27 -8.16 -6.90 -8.69
C ARG A 27 -7.67 -8.24 -9.19
N ASN A 28 -6.69 -8.85 -8.51
CA ASN A 28 -6.09 -10.12 -8.87
C ASN A 28 -6.55 -11.27 -7.97
N TYR A 29 -7.69 -11.13 -7.30
CA TYR A 29 -8.11 -12.05 -6.23
C TYR A 29 -8.15 -13.52 -6.66
N ALA A 30 -8.68 -13.81 -7.86
CA ALA A 30 -8.72 -15.18 -8.38
C ALA A 30 -7.31 -15.77 -8.52
N ARG A 31 -6.36 -14.98 -9.05
CA ARG A 31 -4.96 -15.39 -9.19
C ARG A 31 -4.30 -15.60 -7.83
N CYS A 32 -4.46 -14.65 -6.90
CA CYS A 32 -3.84 -14.74 -5.58
C CYS A 32 -4.44 -15.88 -4.73
N ARG A 33 -5.71 -16.20 -4.91
CA ARG A 33 -6.40 -17.25 -4.15
C ARG A 33 -5.90 -18.65 -4.50
N ASP A 34 -5.62 -18.89 -5.78
CA ASP A 34 -5.24 -20.20 -6.30
C ASP A 34 -3.73 -20.30 -6.61
N SER A 35 -2.93 -19.32 -6.17
CA SER A 35 -1.49 -19.28 -6.43
C SER A 35 -0.74 -20.30 -5.58
N ASP A 36 0.15 -21.06 -6.23
CA ASP A 36 1.13 -21.93 -5.56
C ASP A 36 2.21 -21.12 -4.82
N TYR A 37 2.35 -19.81 -5.11
CA TYR A 37 3.39 -18.93 -4.58
C TYR A 37 2.80 -17.57 -4.12
N PRO A 38 1.96 -17.56 -3.07
CA PRO A 38 1.28 -16.34 -2.60
C PRO A 38 2.24 -15.23 -2.15
N GLU A 39 3.47 -15.56 -1.75
CA GLU A 39 4.51 -14.59 -1.42
C GLU A 39 5.01 -13.79 -2.64
N LEU A 40 5.03 -14.39 -3.84
CA LEU A 40 5.37 -13.68 -5.07
C LEU A 40 4.23 -12.74 -5.47
N GLU A 41 2.99 -13.18 -5.29
CA GLU A 41 1.80 -12.33 -5.48
C GLU A 41 1.83 -11.12 -4.55
N LEU A 42 2.20 -11.32 -3.29
CA LEU A 42 2.37 -10.23 -2.34
C LEU A 42 3.52 -9.29 -2.73
N TYR A 43 4.63 -9.84 -3.24
CA TYR A 43 5.75 -9.03 -3.73
C TYR A 43 5.33 -8.14 -4.91
N GLU A 44 4.58 -8.69 -5.87
CA GLU A 44 4.02 -7.91 -6.99
C GLU A 44 3.01 -6.85 -6.52
N ALA A 45 2.19 -7.17 -5.53
CA ALA A 45 1.27 -6.21 -4.91
C ALA A 45 2.02 -5.05 -4.25
N CYS A 46 3.10 -5.36 -3.51
CA CYS A 46 3.98 -4.37 -2.90
C CYS A 46 4.71 -3.52 -3.95
N ALA A 47 5.10 -4.11 -5.09
CA ALA A 47 5.71 -3.37 -6.20
C ALA A 47 4.79 -2.31 -6.82
N GLN A 48 3.48 -2.33 -6.52
CA GLN A 48 2.57 -1.25 -6.91
C GLN A 48 2.80 0.05 -6.13
N VAL A 49 3.52 0.00 -5.02
CA VAL A 49 3.95 1.18 -4.26
C VAL A 49 5.20 1.74 -4.93
N THR A 50 5.00 2.61 -5.93
CA THR A 50 6.10 3.25 -6.65
C THR A 50 6.56 4.53 -5.95
N GLY A 51 7.79 4.96 -6.22
CA GLY A 51 8.31 6.23 -5.70
C GLY A 51 7.45 7.44 -6.10
N GLU A 52 6.90 7.45 -7.32
CA GLU A 52 6.01 8.52 -7.78
C GLU A 52 4.71 8.58 -6.97
N LYS A 53 4.10 7.43 -6.68
CA LYS A 53 2.91 7.37 -5.82
C LYS A 53 3.21 7.83 -4.41
N ALA A 54 4.33 7.38 -3.84
CA ALA A 54 4.75 7.80 -2.52
C ALA A 54 4.90 9.33 -2.43
N ILE A 55 5.60 9.96 -3.39
CA ILE A 55 5.75 11.42 -3.45
C ILE A 55 4.38 12.12 -3.46
N LYS A 56 3.42 11.64 -4.25
CA LYS A 56 2.06 12.20 -4.31
C LYS A 56 1.31 12.03 -2.99
N TRP A 57 1.41 10.87 -2.35
CA TRP A 57 0.75 10.60 -1.07
C TRP A 57 1.29 11.49 0.05
N PHE A 58 2.60 11.71 0.12
CA PHE A 58 3.18 12.70 1.04
C PHE A 58 2.70 14.12 0.74
N GLY A 59 2.45 14.47 -0.52
CA GLY A 59 1.88 15.77 -0.91
C GLY A 59 0.39 15.94 -0.58
N HIS A 60 -0.37 14.83 -0.44
CA HIS A 60 -1.79 14.83 -0.07
C HIS A 60 -2.02 14.61 1.43
N SER A 61 -1.02 14.09 2.16
CA SER A 61 -1.09 13.87 3.61
C SER A 61 -0.69 15.15 4.33
N GLY A 62 -1.66 16.04 4.56
CA GLY A 62 -1.49 17.33 5.22
C GLY A 62 -2.78 17.83 5.85
#